data_AF-A0A2I2DNA9-F1
#
_entry.id   AF-A0A2I2DNA9-F1
#
_cell.length_a   1.000
_cell.length_b   1.000
_cell.length_c   1.000
_cell.angle_alpha   90.00
_cell.angle_beta   90.00
_cell.angle_gamma   90.00
#
_symmetry.space_group_name_H-M   'P 1'
#
loop_
_entity.id
_entity.type
_entity.pdbx_description
1 polymer ?
#
loop_
_entity_poly.entity_id
_entity_poly.type
_entity_poly.pdbx_seq_one_letter_code
_entity_poly.pdbx_strand_id
1 'polypeptide(L)'
;MYAKLKYIILILLLIGLGLSIFNYTKLSEYESISKFYLPVTLFSLLIIFIFLPRQWKMKSKKLTLTALGIGILFSLVSAFSTCEHFDNERRNKIFAQYSELDCNQMKNQFKTDLENNELKYFTGGMFYNEKFGKELDKLGIEEFYQGCIITVNFECYRNLLGEHLKKEKNIDLDELWK
;
A
#
# COMPACT_ATOMS: atom_id res chain seq x y z
N MET A 1 0.82 12.10 35.24
CA MET A 1 0.27 11.10 34.32
C MET A 1 -0.96 10.46 34.95
N TYR A 2 -2.13 10.72 34.38
CA TYR A 2 -3.34 10.00 34.73
C TYR A 2 -3.11 8.51 34.44
N ALA A 3 -3.42 7.63 35.40
CA ALA A 3 -3.09 6.21 35.30
C ALA A 3 -3.58 5.60 33.98
N LYS A 4 -4.79 5.96 33.53
CA LYS A 4 -5.40 5.52 32.27
C LYS A 4 -4.55 5.86 31.04
N LEU A 5 -3.96 7.07 30.97
CA LEU A 5 -3.22 7.53 29.80
C LEU A 5 -1.87 6.82 29.64
N LYS A 6 -1.27 6.40 30.75
CA LYS A 6 -0.05 5.57 30.74
C LYS A 6 -0.28 4.27 29.96
N TYR A 7 -1.38 3.59 30.27
CA TYR A 7 -1.70 2.30 29.68
C TYR A 7 -2.02 2.46 28.19
N ILE A 8 -2.71 3.53 27.79
CA ILE A 8 -2.96 3.83 26.38
C ILE A 8 -1.63 4.00 25.62
N ILE A 9 -0.71 4.82 26.12
CA ILE A 9 0.61 5.02 25.48
C ILE A 9 1.39 3.70 25.40
N LEU A 10 1.34 2.88 26.45
CA LEU A 10 2.01 1.58 26.46
C LEU A 10 1.41 0.61 25.44
N ILE A 11 0.08 0.55 25.35
CA ILE A 11 -0.62 -0.30 24.37
C ILE A 11 -0.27 0.13 22.94
N LEU A 12 -0.31 1.44 22.65
CA LEU A 12 0.09 1.98 21.34
C LEU A 12 1.55 1.63 20.99
N LEU A 13 2.46 1.73 21.97
CA LEU A 13 3.85 1.33 21.78
C LEU A 13 3.97 -0.15 21.44
N LEU A 14 3.26 -1.03 22.17
CA LEU A 14 3.31 -2.48 21.93
C LEU A 14 2.73 -2.85 20.56
N ILE A 15 1.58 -2.26 20.17
CA ILE A 15 0.98 -2.46 18.85
C ILE A 15 1.94 -1.99 17.75
N GLY A 16 2.44 -0.75 17.86
CA GLY A 16 3.35 -0.18 16.86
C GLY A 16 4.66 -0.96 16.76
N LEU A 17 5.19 -1.47 17.88
CA LEU A 17 6.39 -2.29 17.89
C LEU A 17 6.16 -3.63 17.19
N GLY A 18 5.06 -4.31 17.50
CA GLY A 18 4.69 -5.58 16.84
C GLY A 18 4.57 -5.41 15.31
N LEU A 19 3.86 -4.38 14.87
CA LEU A 19 3.73 -4.04 13.44
C LEU A 19 5.06 -3.67 12.81
N SER A 20 5.91 -2.91 13.51
CA SER A 20 7.23 -2.51 13.00
C SER A 20 8.17 -3.71 12.83
N ILE A 21 8.15 -4.66 13.77
CA ILE A 21 8.92 -5.91 13.66
C ILE A 21 8.42 -6.74 12.48
N PHE A 22 7.09 -6.87 12.33
CA PHE A 22 6.50 -7.54 11.18
C PHE A 22 6.95 -6.89 9.86
N ASN A 23 6.82 -5.56 9.75
CA ASN A 23 7.22 -4.83 8.56
C ASN A 23 8.72 -4.98 8.28
N TYR A 24 9.58 -4.93 9.30
CA TYR A 24 11.03 -5.12 9.12
C TYR A 24 11.35 -6.52 8.59
N THR A 25 10.73 -7.55 9.14
CA THR A 25 10.98 -8.94 8.70
C THR A 25 10.45 -9.23 7.30
N LYS A 26 9.39 -8.55 6.85
CA LYS A 26 8.78 -8.76 5.53
C LYS A 26 9.27 -7.83 4.43
N LEU A 27 9.64 -6.60 4.75
CA LEU A 27 9.97 -5.57 3.75
C LEU A 27 11.47 -5.25 3.68
N SER A 28 12.29 -5.62 4.66
CA SER A 28 13.71 -5.19 4.69
C SER A 28 14.54 -5.69 3.51
N GLU A 29 14.13 -6.77 2.85
CA GLU A 29 14.80 -7.30 1.66
C GLU A 29 14.44 -6.53 0.36
N TYR A 30 13.26 -5.91 0.32
CA TYR A 30 12.70 -5.30 -0.89
C TYR A 30 12.68 -3.77 -0.85
N GLU A 31 12.69 -3.20 0.34
CA GLU A 31 12.54 -1.76 0.59
C GLU A 31 13.83 -1.14 1.10
N SER A 32 14.03 0.14 0.78
CA SER A 32 15.16 0.89 1.33
C SER A 32 15.08 0.95 2.85
N ILE A 33 16.20 0.75 3.53
CA ILE A 33 16.35 0.94 4.98
C ILE A 33 15.80 2.31 5.44
N SER A 34 15.86 3.32 4.57
CA SER A 34 15.33 4.66 4.84
C SER A 34 13.83 4.68 5.20
N LYS A 35 13.03 3.74 4.69
CA LYS A 35 11.59 3.60 5.00
C LYS A 35 11.34 3.33 6.49
N PHE A 36 12.32 2.78 7.20
CA PHE A 36 12.23 2.46 8.63
C PHE A 36 12.73 3.57 9.56
N TYR A 37 13.36 4.63 9.04
CA TYR A 37 13.90 5.70 9.88
C TYR A 37 12.84 6.41 10.71
N LEU A 38 11.68 6.73 10.13
CA LEU A 38 10.60 7.40 10.85
C LEU A 38 10.03 6.53 11.99
N PRO A 39 9.60 5.27 11.76
CA PRO A 39 9.18 4.36 12.83
C PRO A 39 10.23 4.21 13.95
N VAL A 40 11.50 4.00 13.61
CA VAL A 40 12.60 3.85 14.58
C VAL A 40 12.80 5.12 15.41
N THR A 41 12.71 6.30 14.77
CA THR A 41 12.81 7.59 15.47
C THR A 41 11.66 7.79 16.45
N LEU A 42 10.42 7.52 16.03
CA LEU A 42 9.23 7.67 16.88
C LEU A 42 9.26 6.68 18.05
N PHE A 43 9.66 5.43 17.80
CA PHE A 43 9.86 4.42 18.85
C PHE A 43 10.91 4.88 19.88
N SER A 44 12.06 5.38 19.42
CA SER A 44 13.13 5.87 20.28
C SER A 44 12.66 7.03 21.17
N LEU A 45 11.89 7.97 20.63
CA LEU A 45 11.29 9.07 21.40
C LEU A 45 10.31 8.59 22.48
N LEU A 46 9.50 7.55 22.18
CA LEU A 46 8.59 6.96 23.16
C LEU A 46 9.34 6.23 24.28
N ILE A 47 10.40 5.51 23.94
CA ILE A 47 11.28 4.87 24.93
C ILE A 47 11.89 5.92 25.86
N ILE A 48 12.48 6.99 25.31
CA ILE A 48 13.02 8.11 26.11
C ILE A 48 11.93 8.69 27.03
N PHE A 49 10.72 8.89 26.51
CA PHE A 49 9.60 9.38 27.33
C PHE A 49 9.22 8.41 28.46
N ILE A 50 9.22 7.10 28.22
CA ILE A 50 8.90 6.11 29.26
C ILE A 50 9.92 6.18 30.41
N PHE A 51 11.20 6.35 30.09
CA PHE A 51 12.29 6.43 31.09
C PHE A 51 12.42 7.81 31.77
N LEU A 52 11.72 8.86 31.32
CA LEU A 52 11.72 10.16 32.00
C LEU A 52 11.23 10.06 33.47
N PRO A 53 11.79 10.87 34.40
CA PRO A 53 11.38 10.87 35.81
C PRO A 53 9.87 11.09 35.98
N ARG A 54 9.25 10.33 36.89
CA ARG A 54 7.79 10.38 37.14
C ARG A 54 7.30 11.79 37.47
N GLN A 55 8.08 12.55 38.22
CA GLN A 55 7.79 13.94 38.59
C GLN A 55 7.60 14.85 37.37
N TRP A 56 8.39 14.69 36.31
CA TRP A 56 8.32 15.54 35.12
C TRP A 56 7.07 15.21 34.29
N LYS A 57 6.76 13.92 34.15
CA LYS A 57 5.55 13.40 33.50
C LYS A 57 4.26 13.73 34.27
N MET A 58 4.36 14.00 35.58
CA MET A 58 3.21 14.41 36.40
C MET A 58 2.97 15.91 36.35
N LYS A 59 4.03 16.72 36.33
CA LYS A 59 3.93 18.18 36.31
C LYS A 59 3.55 18.73 34.93
N SER A 60 3.99 18.09 33.83
CA SER A 60 3.72 18.59 32.48
C SER A 60 2.62 17.80 31.75
N LYS A 61 1.41 18.39 31.67
CA LYS A 61 0.33 17.86 30.82
C LYS A 61 0.72 17.86 29.33
N LYS A 62 1.42 18.91 28.88
CA LYS A 62 1.91 19.05 27.50
C LYS A 62 2.78 17.85 27.11
N LEU A 63 3.75 17.49 27.95
CA LEU A 63 4.66 16.38 27.69
C LEU A 63 3.92 15.04 27.53
N THR A 64 2.91 14.78 28.36
CA THR A 64 2.13 13.53 28.26
C THR A 64 1.27 13.51 27.00
N LEU A 65 0.71 14.66 26.60
CA LEU A 65 -0.06 14.77 25.36
C LEU A 65 0.82 14.61 24.12
N THR A 66 2.04 15.17 24.15
CA THR A 66 3.05 14.97 23.10
C THR A 66 3.40 13.50 22.95
N ALA A 67 3.68 12.79 24.05
CA ALA A 67 3.96 11.36 24.00
C ALA A 67 2.78 10.52 23.47
N LEU A 68 1.55 10.90 23.82
CA LEU A 68 0.37 10.28 23.24
C LEU A 68 0.30 10.49 21.72
N GLY A 69 0.53 11.73 21.25
CA GLY A 69 0.54 12.05 19.83
C GLY A 69 1.62 11.26 19.06
N ILE A 70 2.83 11.17 19.62
CA ILE A 70 3.91 10.35 19.06
C ILE A 70 3.51 8.87 19.02
N GLY A 71 2.85 8.37 20.08
CA GLY A 71 2.36 6.99 20.15
C GLY A 71 1.33 6.68 19.05
N ILE A 72 0.36 7.57 18.86
CA ILE A 72 -0.65 7.45 17.80
C ILE A 72 0.03 7.46 16.43
N LEU A 73 0.92 8.44 16.19
CA LEU A 73 1.62 8.56 14.92
C LEU A 73 2.48 7.32 14.61
N PHE A 74 3.20 6.81 15.62
CA PHE A 74 3.99 5.58 15.49
C PHE A 74 3.11 4.40 15.08
N SER A 75 2.01 4.17 15.79
CA SER A 75 1.09 3.07 15.45
C SER A 75 0.47 3.23 14.06
N LEU A 76 0.10 4.45 13.66
CA LEU A 76 -0.47 4.73 12.33
C LEU A 76 0.53 4.47 11.21
N VAL A 77 1.76 4.97 11.34
CA VAL A 77 2.81 4.75 10.33
C VAL A 77 3.10 3.25 10.21
N SER A 78 3.25 2.54 11.32
CA SER A 78 3.49 1.09 11.28
C SER A 78 2.32 0.33 10.66
N ALA A 79 1.07 0.71 10.97
CA ALA A 79 -0.12 0.10 10.38
C ALA A 79 -0.22 0.37 8.87
N PHE A 80 0.08 1.60 8.44
CA PHE A 80 0.08 1.97 7.03
C PHE A 80 1.07 1.12 6.22
N SER A 81 2.31 0.97 6.70
CA SER A 81 3.30 0.10 6.06
C SER A 81 2.88 -1.37 6.03
N THR A 82 2.16 -1.84 7.05
CA THR A 82 1.60 -3.20 7.03
C THR A 82 0.49 -3.35 5.98
N CYS A 83 -0.39 -2.36 5.85
CA CYS A 83 -1.40 -2.35 4.79
C CYS A 83 -0.77 -2.34 3.39
N GLU A 84 0.27 -1.53 3.19
CA GLU A 84 1.02 -1.46 1.93
C GLU A 84 1.65 -2.83 1.58
N HIS A 85 2.21 -3.53 2.57
CA HIS A 85 2.72 -4.89 2.36
C HIS A 85 1.62 -5.85 1.88
N PHE A 86 0.47 -5.86 2.55
CA PHE A 86 -0.63 -6.74 2.15
C PHE A 86 -1.21 -6.39 0.78
N ASP A 87 -1.25 -5.10 0.43
CA ASP A 87 -1.67 -4.68 -0.90
C ASP A 87 -0.68 -5.15 -1.97
N ASN A 88 0.63 -5.03 -1.72
CA ASN A 88 1.66 -5.55 -2.62
C ASN A 88 1.57 -7.07 -2.77
N GLU A 89 1.37 -7.83 -1.68
CA GLU A 89 1.16 -9.29 -1.73
C GLU A 89 -0.08 -9.65 -2.55
N ARG A 90 -1.20 -8.95 -2.34
CA ARG A 90 -2.43 -9.12 -3.13
C ARG A 90 -2.14 -8.90 -4.62
N ARG A 91 -1.47 -7.78 -4.95
CA ARG A 91 -1.18 -7.43 -6.34
C ARG A 91 -0.22 -8.41 -6.99
N ASN A 92 0.82 -8.86 -6.28
CA ASN A 92 1.75 -9.88 -6.75
C ASN A 92 1.06 -11.21 -7.02
N LYS A 93 0.11 -11.61 -6.15
CA LYS A 93 -0.67 -12.82 -6.37
C LYS A 93 -1.54 -12.74 -7.62
N ILE A 94 -2.23 -11.62 -7.84
CA ILE A 94 -3.02 -11.39 -9.04
C ILE A 94 -2.12 -11.40 -10.28
N PHE A 95 -0.98 -10.71 -10.22
CA PHE A 95 0.00 -10.69 -11.29
C PHE A 95 0.46 -12.11 -11.65
N ALA A 96 0.89 -12.89 -10.65
CA ALA A 96 1.35 -14.26 -10.85
C ALA A 96 0.25 -15.12 -11.48
N GLN A 97 -0.96 -15.06 -10.93
CA GLN A 97 -2.11 -15.79 -11.47
C GLN A 97 -2.37 -15.44 -12.94
N TYR A 98 -2.40 -14.17 -13.31
CA TYR A 98 -2.71 -13.77 -14.68
C TYR A 98 -1.55 -14.04 -15.64
N SER A 99 -0.31 -14.06 -15.14
CA SER A 99 0.86 -14.34 -15.98
C SER A 99 0.89 -15.79 -16.49
N GLU A 100 0.27 -16.72 -15.76
CA GLU A 100 0.19 -18.15 -16.10
C GLU A 100 -0.92 -18.49 -17.11
N LEU A 101 -1.88 -17.58 -17.30
CA LEU A 101 -3.04 -17.83 -18.15
C LEU A 101 -2.72 -17.59 -19.62
N ASP A 102 -3.17 -18.47 -20.50
CA ASP A 102 -3.13 -18.25 -21.95
C ASP A 102 -4.21 -17.26 -22.43
N CYS A 103 -4.16 -16.84 -23.70
CA CYS A 103 -5.12 -15.88 -24.25
C CYS A 103 -6.59 -16.34 -24.21
N ASN A 104 -6.87 -17.64 -24.31
CA ASN A 104 -8.25 -18.15 -24.24
C ASN A 104 -8.77 -18.11 -22.80
N GLN A 105 -7.93 -18.49 -21.84
CA GLN A 105 -8.22 -18.37 -20.42
C GLN A 105 -8.37 -16.89 -20.03
N MET A 106 -7.54 -16.01 -20.59
CA MET A 106 -7.57 -14.58 -20.34
C MET A 106 -8.85 -13.92 -20.86
N LYS A 107 -9.38 -14.37 -22.01
CA LYS A 107 -10.71 -13.96 -22.49
C LYS A 107 -11.83 -14.35 -21.53
N ASN A 108 -11.77 -15.54 -20.96
CA ASN A 108 -12.77 -15.98 -19.97
C ASN A 108 -12.63 -15.16 -18.69
N GLN A 109 -11.40 -14.94 -18.21
CA GLN A 109 -11.16 -14.11 -17.03
C GLN A 109 -11.64 -12.66 -17.24
N PHE A 110 -11.40 -12.08 -18.42
CA PHE A 110 -11.89 -10.75 -18.77
C PHE A 110 -13.42 -10.64 -18.67
N LYS A 111 -14.15 -11.65 -19.15
CA LYS A 111 -15.63 -11.68 -19.03
C LYS A 111 -16.08 -11.70 -17.58
N THR A 112 -15.46 -12.55 -16.75
CA THR A 112 -15.74 -12.63 -15.32
C THR A 112 -15.45 -11.30 -14.62
N ASP A 113 -14.29 -10.70 -14.90
CA ASP A 113 -13.91 -9.39 -14.35
C ASP A 113 -14.89 -8.29 -14.77
N LEU A 114 -15.35 -8.32 -16.02
CA LEU A 114 -16.33 -7.37 -16.54
C LEU A 114 -17.69 -7.52 -15.83
N GLU A 115 -18.16 -8.74 -15.62
CA GLU A 115 -19.41 -9.01 -14.89
C GLU A 115 -19.34 -8.57 -13.43
N ASN A 116 -18.15 -8.67 -12.82
CA ASN A 116 -17.92 -8.28 -11.42
C ASN A 116 -17.54 -6.80 -11.24
N ASN A 117 -17.34 -6.03 -12.33
CA ASN A 117 -16.75 -4.69 -12.31
C ASN A 117 -15.35 -4.62 -11.67
N GLU A 118 -14.53 -5.64 -11.92
CA GLU A 118 -13.15 -5.77 -11.40
C GLU A 118 -12.13 -5.75 -12.54
N LEU A 119 -12.29 -4.81 -13.49
CA LEU A 119 -11.43 -4.69 -14.65
C LEU A 119 -10.01 -4.28 -14.26
N LYS A 120 -9.02 -4.83 -14.98
CA LYS A 120 -7.60 -4.63 -14.69
C LYS A 120 -6.86 -4.09 -15.90
N TYR A 121 -5.78 -3.34 -15.69
CA TYR A 121 -4.91 -2.92 -16.77
C TYR A 121 -3.46 -3.21 -16.45
N PHE A 122 -2.80 -3.98 -17.31
CA PHE A 122 -1.42 -4.38 -17.11
C PHE A 122 -0.47 -3.44 -17.90
N THR A 123 0.12 -2.44 -17.24
CA THR A 123 1.10 -1.50 -17.84
C THR A 123 2.51 -2.06 -17.81
N GLY A 124 3.29 -1.84 -18.86
CA GLY A 124 4.73 -2.14 -18.88
C GLY A 124 5.51 -0.92 -19.38
N GLY A 125 6.77 -0.80 -18.99
CA GLY A 125 7.64 0.28 -19.40
C GLY A 125 8.75 0.59 -18.40
N MET A 126 9.59 1.56 -18.78
CA MET A 126 10.65 2.07 -17.91
C MET A 126 10.11 3.05 -16.86
N PHE A 127 9.02 3.76 -17.18
CA PHE A 127 8.42 4.78 -16.31
C PHE A 127 6.93 4.57 -16.14
N TYR A 128 6.46 4.81 -14.93
CA TYR A 128 5.04 4.85 -14.58
C TYR A 128 4.43 6.17 -15.02
N ASN A 129 3.28 6.12 -15.70
CA ASN A 129 2.52 7.30 -16.10
C ASN A 129 1.41 7.57 -15.07
N GLU A 130 1.69 8.43 -14.09
CA GLU A 130 0.75 8.75 -13.01
C GLU A 130 -0.58 9.34 -13.52
N LYS A 131 -0.53 10.13 -14.59
CA LYS A 131 -1.74 10.73 -15.18
C LYS A 131 -2.64 9.64 -15.77
N PHE A 132 -2.06 8.69 -16.49
CA PHE A 132 -2.80 7.56 -17.06
C PHE A 132 -3.43 6.69 -15.96
N GLY A 133 -2.67 6.34 -14.91
CA GLY A 133 -3.20 5.56 -13.80
C GLY A 133 -4.39 6.23 -13.10
N LYS A 134 -4.38 7.56 -12.95
CA LYS A 134 -5.52 8.33 -12.42
C LYS A 134 -6.75 8.27 -13.32
N GLU A 135 -6.59 8.26 -14.65
CA GLU A 135 -7.73 8.12 -15.56
C GLU A 135 -8.30 6.70 -15.54
N LEU A 136 -7.46 5.68 -15.41
CA LEU A 136 -7.92 4.29 -15.22
C LEU A 136 -8.72 4.14 -13.91
N ASP A 137 -8.24 4.72 -12.81
CA ASP A 137 -8.92 4.67 -11.51
C ASP A 137 -10.32 5.30 -11.56
N LYS A 138 -10.47 6.46 -12.25
CA LYS A 138 -11.79 7.08 -12.49
C LYS A 138 -12.74 6.18 -13.28
N LEU A 139 -12.21 5.29 -14.10
CA LEU A 139 -12.99 4.32 -14.88
C LEU A 139 -13.29 3.04 -14.09
N GLY A 140 -12.79 2.91 -12.86
CA GLY A 140 -12.90 1.71 -12.03
C GLY A 140 -11.98 0.59 -12.49
N ILE A 141 -10.86 0.91 -13.12
CA ILE A 141 -9.90 -0.06 -13.67
C ILE A 141 -8.65 -0.06 -12.79
N GLU A 142 -8.33 -1.20 -12.20
CA GLU A 142 -7.15 -1.36 -11.35
C GLU A 142 -5.89 -1.55 -12.20
N GLU A 143 -4.88 -0.69 -12.02
CA GLU A 143 -3.64 -0.77 -12.76
C GLU A 143 -2.60 -1.69 -12.08
N PHE A 144 -1.93 -2.52 -12.88
CA PHE A 144 -0.84 -3.41 -12.52
C PHE A 144 0.41 -3.05 -13.35
N TYR A 145 1.31 -2.29 -12.74
CA TYR A 145 2.57 -1.87 -13.37
C TYR A 145 3.63 -2.96 -13.26
N GLN A 146 4.05 -3.48 -14.41
CA GLN A 146 4.96 -4.62 -14.54
C GLN A 146 6.44 -4.21 -14.65
N GLY A 147 6.73 -2.90 -14.70
CA GLY A 147 8.06 -2.40 -15.04
C GLY A 147 8.51 -2.92 -16.41
N CYS A 148 9.75 -3.39 -16.50
CA CYS A 148 10.35 -3.88 -17.76
C CYS A 148 9.98 -5.34 -18.09
N ILE A 149 9.17 -6.01 -17.28
CA ILE A 149 8.72 -7.38 -17.56
C ILE A 149 7.65 -7.31 -18.64
N ILE A 150 7.87 -8.01 -19.76
CA ILE A 150 6.90 -8.11 -20.85
C ILE A 150 6.32 -9.52 -20.84
N THR A 151 5.05 -9.64 -20.45
CA THR A 151 4.31 -10.90 -20.53
C THR A 151 3.27 -10.81 -21.66
N VAL A 152 3.47 -11.62 -22.70
CA VAL A 152 2.65 -11.61 -23.93
C VAL A 152 1.15 -11.80 -23.64
N ASN A 153 0.81 -12.61 -22.63
CA ASN A 153 -0.58 -12.90 -22.28
C ASN A 153 -1.34 -11.67 -21.76
N PHE A 154 -0.65 -10.70 -21.14
CA PHE A 154 -1.29 -9.46 -20.70
C PHE A 154 -1.69 -8.56 -21.87
N GLU A 155 -1.00 -8.66 -23.02
CA GLU A 155 -1.39 -7.94 -24.23
C GLU A 155 -2.80 -8.35 -24.68
N CYS A 156 -3.14 -9.64 -24.56
CA CYS A 156 -4.48 -10.11 -24.87
C CYS A 156 -5.54 -9.44 -23.99
N TYR A 157 -5.31 -9.32 -22.69
CA TYR A 157 -6.26 -8.66 -21.79
C TYR A 157 -6.40 -7.17 -22.14
N ARG A 158 -5.27 -6.47 -22.36
CA ARG A 158 -5.28 -5.04 -22.73
C ARG A 158 -6.07 -4.79 -24.02
N ASN A 159 -5.90 -5.66 -25.03
CA ASN A 159 -6.62 -5.51 -26.29
C ASN A 159 -8.13 -5.69 -26.09
N LEU A 160 -8.56 -6.68 -25.29
CA LEU A 160 -9.98 -6.87 -24.94
C LEU A 160 -10.55 -5.66 -24.19
N LEU A 161 -9.81 -5.12 -23.23
CA LEU A 161 -10.20 -3.93 -22.49
C LEU A 161 -10.29 -2.70 -23.39
N GLY A 162 -9.33 -2.51 -24.30
CA GLY A 162 -9.35 -1.42 -25.27
C GLY A 162 -10.54 -1.49 -26.22
N GLU A 163 -10.84 -2.66 -26.76
CA GLU A 163 -12.04 -2.88 -27.58
C GLU A 163 -13.32 -2.58 -26.80
N HIS A 164 -13.41 -3.03 -25.55
CA HIS A 164 -14.56 -2.77 -24.69
C HIS A 164 -14.76 -1.27 -24.40
N LEU A 165 -13.69 -0.56 -24.00
CA LEU A 165 -13.75 0.87 -23.70
C LEU A 165 -14.09 1.70 -24.94
N LYS A 166 -13.53 1.33 -26.09
CA LYS A 166 -13.81 2.00 -27.36
C LYS A 166 -15.28 1.80 -27.76
N LYS A 167 -15.81 0.60 -27.60
CA LYS A 167 -17.18 0.26 -28.00
C LYS A 167 -18.24 0.84 -27.05
N GLU A 168 -18.05 0.68 -25.75
CA GLU A 168 -19.09 0.99 -24.75
C GLU A 168 -18.99 2.42 -24.19
N LYS A 169 -17.78 3.00 -24.18
CA LYS A 169 -17.52 4.33 -23.61
C LYS A 169 -16.95 5.33 -24.62
N ASN A 170 -16.66 4.92 -25.86
CA ASN A 170 -15.99 5.74 -26.88
C ASN A 170 -14.66 6.33 -26.37
N ILE A 171 -13.92 5.56 -25.57
CA ILE A 171 -12.62 5.93 -25.00
C ILE A 171 -11.53 5.14 -25.72
N ASP A 172 -10.49 5.84 -26.19
CA ASP A 172 -9.29 5.22 -26.76
C ASP A 172 -8.16 5.21 -25.72
N LEU A 173 -7.66 4.02 -25.39
CA LEU A 173 -6.60 3.85 -24.39
C LEU A 173 -5.29 4.54 -24.80
N ASP A 174 -4.99 4.58 -26.10
CA ASP A 174 -3.77 5.22 -26.61
C ASP A 174 -3.85 6.75 -26.48
N GLU A 175 -5.06 7.32 -26.48
CA GLU A 175 -5.27 8.74 -26.19
C GLU A 175 -5.12 9.05 -24.71
N LEU A 176 -5.60 8.17 -23.84
CA LEU A 176 -5.41 8.32 -22.39
C LEU A 176 -3.93 8.24 -21.98
N TRP A 177 -3.12 7.46 -22.70
CA TRP A 177 -1.70 7.29 -22.41
C TRP A 177 -0.85 8.55 -22.71
N LYS A 178 -1.35 9.46 -23.55
CA LYS A 178 -0.65 10.70 -23.97
C LYS A 178 -0.74 11.84 -22.94
#